data_AF-A0A9X2KWJ6-F1
#
_entry.id   AF-A0A9X2KWJ6-F1
#
_cell.length_a   1.000
_cell.length_b   1.000
_cell.length_c   1.000
_cell.angle_alpha   90.00
_cell.angle_beta   90.00
_cell.angle_gamma   90.00
#
_symmetry.space_group_name_H-M   'P 1'
#
loop_
_entity.id
_entity.type
_entity.pdbx_description
1 polymer ?
#
loop_
_entity_poly.entity_id
_entity_poly.type
_entity_poly.pdbx_seq_one_letter_code
_entity_poly.pdbx_strand_id
1 'polypeptide(L)'
;MKNYLKNIGFLLSLIFSLSLFAQQANQAFWIHEDQVKPSMMEKYMSISKNFVEQCKKHNLKDAEWNTAYMNDGTVLSITPISSLSDIQNMSFEPLREAMGDNEFQKIFEDFDKCYDRHGDYVVVLDAGLSYMPDGLNTETPGKNHRVWHRMEVSPQNLSKIRKEMTDLKQVFADKGSKMHYRIYRSGFGNVGNYFVAVISTKDAAEYATMAAENEKVIGEEGKKAFDDVFQYVEKYEVKQGGMMPDLGYKGESSTAQVTKN
;
A
#
# COMPACT_ATOMS: atom_id res chain seq x y z
N MET A 1 -19.22 52.11 0.83
CA MET A 1 -17.94 51.46 1.22
C MET A 1 -18.09 50.37 2.28
N LYS A 2 -18.76 50.58 3.42
CA LYS A 2 -18.91 49.56 4.47
C LYS A 2 -19.54 48.23 4.03
N ASN A 3 -20.54 48.26 3.12
CA ASN A 3 -21.19 47.04 2.64
C ASN A 3 -20.35 46.25 1.62
N TYR A 4 -19.47 46.92 0.87
CA TYR A 4 -18.55 46.27 -0.08
C TYR A 4 -17.42 45.53 0.63
N LEU A 5 -16.88 46.10 1.72
CA LEU A 5 -15.88 45.46 2.58
C LEU A 5 -16.43 44.21 3.29
N LYS A 6 -17.72 44.21 3.66
CA LYS A 6 -18.40 43.05 4.28
C LYS A 6 -18.56 41.88 3.30
N ASN A 7 -18.90 42.18 2.04
CA ASN A 7 -19.07 41.17 0.98
C ASN A 7 -17.73 40.60 0.50
N ILE A 8 -16.66 41.41 0.47
CA ILE A 8 -15.29 40.95 0.16
C ILE A 8 -14.77 40.01 1.25
N GLY A 9 -15.04 40.31 2.53
CA GLY A 9 -14.66 39.43 3.65
C GLY A 9 -15.34 38.05 3.61
N PHE A 10 -16.62 38.00 3.22
CA PHE A 10 -17.36 36.73 3.06
C PHE A 10 -16.86 35.91 1.85
N LEU A 11 -16.49 36.58 0.75
CA LEU A 11 -15.92 35.91 -0.43
C LEU A 11 -14.51 35.34 -0.14
N LEU A 12 -13.67 36.07 0.61
CA LEU A 12 -12.36 35.62 1.06
C LEU A 12 -12.44 34.46 2.06
N SER A 13 -13.43 34.44 2.96
CA SER A 13 -13.64 33.29 3.85
C SER A 13 -14.13 32.04 3.09
N LEU A 14 -14.92 32.22 2.02
CA LEU A 14 -15.34 31.11 1.15
C LEU A 14 -14.19 30.52 0.34
N ILE A 15 -13.25 31.36 -0.11
CA ILE A 15 -12.07 30.91 -0.86
C ILE A 15 -11.07 30.18 0.06
N PHE A 16 -10.93 30.62 1.32
CA PHE A 16 -10.09 29.93 2.33
C PHE A 16 -10.67 28.60 2.81
N SER A 17 -12.00 28.43 2.86
CA SER A 17 -12.62 27.14 3.21
C SER A 17 -12.56 26.12 2.07
N LEU A 18 -12.49 26.55 0.81
CA LEU A 18 -12.29 25.66 -0.34
C LEU A 18 -10.87 25.10 -0.43
N SER A 19 -9.86 25.81 0.10
CA SER A 19 -8.47 25.31 0.18
C SER A 19 -8.23 24.27 1.28
N LEU A 20 -9.19 24.04 2.19
CA LEU A 20 -9.09 22.97 3.21
C LEU A 20 -9.40 21.58 2.65
N PHE A 21 -9.93 21.48 1.43
CA PHE A 21 -9.86 20.25 0.64
C PHE A 21 -8.53 20.19 -0.13
N ALA A 22 -7.41 20.40 0.58
CA ALA A 22 -6.12 20.05 0.04
C ALA A 22 -6.20 18.58 -0.39
N GLN A 23 -6.09 18.35 -1.69
CA GLN A 23 -6.10 17.03 -2.30
C GLN A 23 -5.05 16.19 -1.58
N GLN A 24 -5.50 15.26 -0.74
CA GLN A 24 -4.60 14.42 0.06
C GLN A 24 -3.59 13.79 -0.91
N ALA A 25 -2.33 14.16 -0.79
CA ALA A 25 -1.31 13.71 -1.72
C ALA A 25 -1.26 12.18 -1.64
N ASN A 26 -1.49 11.54 -2.78
CA ASN A 26 -1.47 10.10 -2.89
C ASN A 26 -0.04 9.60 -2.66
N GLN A 27 0.21 8.94 -1.53
CA GLN A 27 1.51 8.34 -1.20
C GLN A 27 1.88 7.28 -2.24
N ALA A 28 3.07 7.41 -2.82
CA ALA A 28 3.65 6.38 -3.68
C ALA A 28 4.54 5.44 -2.86
N PHE A 29 4.64 4.19 -3.30
CA PHE A 29 5.49 3.18 -2.69
C PHE A 29 6.31 2.51 -3.79
N TRP A 30 7.61 2.43 -3.58
CA TRP A 30 8.47 1.51 -4.30
C TRP A 30 8.33 0.13 -3.67
N ILE A 31 8.09 -0.86 -4.50
CA ILE A 31 7.89 -2.25 -4.13
C ILE A 31 9.01 -3.05 -4.78
N HIS A 32 9.79 -3.72 -3.93
CA HIS A 32 10.61 -4.85 -4.35
C HIS A 32 9.80 -6.13 -4.09
N GLU A 33 9.51 -6.88 -5.14
CA GLU A 33 8.79 -8.16 -5.07
C GLU A 33 9.74 -9.32 -5.33
N ASP A 34 9.78 -10.28 -4.41
CA ASP A 34 10.43 -11.58 -4.58
C ASP A 34 9.39 -12.69 -4.66
N GLN A 35 9.50 -13.57 -5.67
CA GLN A 35 8.64 -14.74 -5.79
C GLN A 35 9.36 -15.97 -5.27
N VAL A 36 9.30 -16.12 -3.94
CA VAL A 36 10.06 -17.10 -3.18
C VAL A 36 9.51 -18.50 -3.42
N LYS A 37 10.41 -19.45 -3.70
CA LYS A 37 10.10 -20.88 -3.82
C LYS A 37 9.46 -21.35 -2.51
N PRO A 38 8.33 -22.09 -2.52
CA PRO A 38 7.71 -22.56 -1.29
C PRO A 38 8.65 -23.33 -0.35
N SER A 39 9.57 -24.13 -0.90
CA SER A 39 10.58 -24.88 -0.14
C SER A 39 11.68 -24.01 0.49
N MET A 40 11.81 -22.75 0.09
CA MET A 40 12.86 -21.83 0.53
C MET A 40 12.33 -20.71 1.42
N MET A 41 11.02 -20.66 1.70
CA MET A 41 10.40 -19.56 2.45
C MET A 41 11.02 -19.37 3.84
N GLU A 42 11.21 -20.45 4.61
CA GLU A 42 11.84 -20.37 5.93
C GLU A 42 13.28 -19.83 5.85
N LYS A 43 14.04 -20.29 4.86
CA LYS A 43 15.41 -19.82 4.61
C LYS A 43 15.42 -18.34 4.23
N TYR A 44 14.54 -17.91 3.34
CA TYR A 44 14.38 -16.50 2.93
C TYR A 44 14.07 -15.61 4.15
N MET A 45 13.11 -16.00 4.99
CA MET A 45 12.77 -15.25 6.20
C MET A 45 13.96 -15.14 7.16
N SER A 46 14.75 -16.20 7.31
CA SER A 46 15.97 -16.18 8.12
C SER A 46 17.05 -15.23 7.54
N ILE A 47 17.24 -15.21 6.22
CA ILE A 47 18.18 -14.30 5.56
C ILE A 47 17.71 -12.84 5.74
N SER A 48 16.42 -12.58 5.50
CA SER A 48 15.81 -11.25 5.68
C SER A 48 15.97 -10.74 7.11
N LYS A 49 15.75 -11.59 8.10
CA LYS A 49 15.98 -11.25 9.51
C LYS A 49 17.44 -10.90 9.78
N ASN A 50 18.38 -11.71 9.30
CA ASN A 50 19.81 -11.40 9.43
C ASN A 50 20.17 -10.07 8.75
N PHE A 51 19.63 -9.80 7.56
CA PHE A 51 19.87 -8.54 6.86
C PHE A 51 19.38 -7.32 7.67
N VAL A 52 18.17 -7.40 8.23
CA VAL A 52 17.64 -6.36 9.14
C VAL A 52 18.51 -6.21 10.39
N GLU A 53 19.02 -7.31 10.96
CA GLU A 53 19.94 -7.28 12.10
C GLU A 53 21.27 -6.60 11.75
N GLN A 54 21.83 -6.84 10.56
CA GLN A 54 23.03 -6.12 10.09
C GLN A 54 22.76 -4.63 9.89
N CYS A 55 21.62 -4.26 9.29
CA CYS A 55 21.20 -2.87 9.14
C CYS A 55 21.11 -2.16 10.50
N LYS A 56 20.56 -2.84 11.52
CA LYS A 56 20.48 -2.31 12.90
C LYS A 56 21.87 -2.19 13.54
N LYS A 57 22.68 -3.25 13.45
CA LYS A 57 24.03 -3.32 14.03
C LYS A 57 24.94 -2.21 13.51
N HIS A 58 24.85 -1.91 12.21
CA HIS A 58 25.67 -0.89 11.55
C HIS A 58 24.96 0.47 11.43
N ASN A 59 23.78 0.62 12.05
CA ASN A 59 23.01 1.87 12.10
C ASN A 59 22.79 2.51 10.73
N LEU A 60 22.36 1.72 9.74
CA LEU A 60 22.08 2.18 8.39
C LEU A 60 21.11 3.38 8.42
N LYS A 61 21.54 4.49 7.83
CA LYS A 61 20.75 5.72 7.76
C LYS A 61 19.92 5.75 6.49
N ASP A 62 18.89 6.60 6.50
CA ASP A 62 18.11 6.94 5.30
C ASP A 62 17.45 5.77 4.54
N ALA A 63 17.27 4.63 5.23
CA ALA A 63 16.58 3.46 4.70
C ALA A 63 15.35 3.15 5.55
N GLU A 64 14.22 2.91 4.88
CA GLU A 64 13.05 2.32 5.52
C GLU A 64 12.26 1.43 4.56
N TRP A 65 11.70 0.36 5.09
CA TRP A 65 10.76 -0.49 4.37
C TRP A 65 9.91 -1.27 5.36
N ASN A 66 8.68 -1.58 4.95
CA ASN A 66 7.88 -2.61 5.56
C ASN A 66 7.97 -3.90 4.75
N THR A 67 7.81 -5.05 5.40
CA THR A 67 7.79 -6.34 4.71
C THR A 67 6.41 -6.97 4.79
N ALA A 68 5.92 -7.54 3.70
CA ALA A 68 4.70 -8.33 3.66
C ALA A 68 4.91 -9.64 2.92
N TYR A 69 4.20 -10.70 3.32
CA TYR A 69 4.18 -11.97 2.59
C TYR A 69 2.78 -12.30 2.12
N MET A 70 2.69 -13.11 1.08
CA MET A 70 1.44 -13.66 0.55
C MET A 70 1.52 -15.20 0.51
N ASN A 71 0.34 -15.81 0.46
CA ASN A 71 0.14 -17.27 0.49
C ASN A 71 0.63 -18.02 -0.76
N ASP A 72 1.05 -17.31 -1.80
CA ASP A 72 1.61 -17.89 -3.03
C ASP A 72 3.14 -17.82 -3.10
N GLY A 73 3.80 -17.37 -2.02
CA GLY A 73 5.25 -17.22 -1.97
C GLY A 73 5.76 -15.82 -2.33
N THR A 74 4.86 -14.88 -2.66
CA THR A 74 5.24 -13.48 -2.89
C THR A 74 5.68 -12.83 -1.58
N VAL A 75 6.85 -12.20 -1.56
CA VAL A 75 7.33 -11.34 -0.48
C VAL A 75 7.57 -9.93 -1.03
N LEU A 76 7.06 -8.92 -0.33
CA LEU A 76 7.18 -7.52 -0.72
C LEU A 76 8.01 -6.75 0.30
N SER A 77 9.05 -6.04 -0.15
CA SER A 77 9.60 -4.90 0.58
C SER A 77 8.94 -3.62 0.07
N ILE A 78 8.35 -2.86 0.98
CA ILE A 78 7.43 -1.75 0.70
C ILE A 78 8.04 -0.49 1.27
N THR A 79 8.60 0.36 0.41
CA THR A 79 9.23 1.62 0.81
C THR A 79 8.39 2.80 0.34
N PRO A 80 7.93 3.68 1.24
CA PRO A 80 7.29 4.92 0.83
C PRO A 80 8.28 5.83 0.10
N ILE A 81 7.82 6.45 -0.98
CA ILE A 81 8.59 7.41 -1.76
C ILE A 81 7.78 8.69 -2.00
N SER A 82 8.42 9.84 -1.90
CA SER A 82 7.86 11.13 -2.29
C SER A 82 8.05 11.37 -3.79
N SER A 83 9.08 10.78 -4.38
CA SER A 83 9.44 10.92 -5.79
C SER A 83 10.17 9.69 -6.33
N LEU A 84 10.22 9.53 -7.66
CA LEU A 84 11.01 8.46 -8.28
C LEU A 84 12.53 8.63 -8.06
N SER A 85 13.01 9.86 -7.81
CA SER A 85 14.43 10.07 -7.49
C SER A 85 14.80 9.51 -6.11
N ASP A 86 13.84 9.31 -5.20
CA ASP A 86 14.11 8.75 -3.88
C ASP A 86 14.66 7.32 -3.99
N ILE A 87 14.28 6.58 -5.04
CA ILE A 87 14.77 5.22 -5.31
C ILE A 87 16.30 5.23 -5.52
N GLN A 88 16.84 6.27 -6.17
CA GLN A 88 18.29 6.39 -6.39
C GLN A 88 19.06 6.72 -5.11
N ASN A 89 18.38 7.35 -4.14
CA ASN A 89 18.97 7.74 -2.87
C ASN A 89 18.97 6.58 -1.86
N MET A 90 18.22 5.51 -2.11
CA MET A 90 18.26 4.29 -1.31
C MET A 90 19.53 3.51 -1.64
N SER A 91 20.57 3.75 -0.84
CA SER A 91 21.87 3.09 -0.99
C SER A 91 22.20 2.23 0.21
N PHE A 92 22.56 0.98 -0.07
CA PHE A 92 23.15 0.08 0.93
C PHE A 92 24.69 0.19 1.00
N GLU A 93 25.30 1.13 0.27
CA GLU A 93 26.76 1.30 0.26
C GLU A 93 27.35 1.52 1.66
N PRO A 94 26.77 2.34 2.56
CA PRO A 94 27.31 2.48 3.91
C PRO A 94 27.28 1.17 4.71
N LEU A 95 26.27 0.32 4.49
CA LEU A 95 26.20 -0.99 5.11
C LEU A 95 27.26 -1.93 4.52
N ARG A 96 27.42 -1.91 3.20
CA ARG A 96 28.45 -2.68 2.49
C ARG A 96 29.86 -2.31 2.96
N GLU A 97 30.18 -1.02 3.05
CA GLU A 97 31.47 -0.53 3.57
C GLU A 97 31.72 -1.01 5.01
N ALA A 98 30.69 -1.00 5.86
CA ALA A 98 30.80 -1.38 7.26
C ALA A 98 30.92 -2.91 7.49
N MET A 99 30.33 -3.71 6.59
CA MET A 99 30.37 -5.18 6.64
C MET A 99 31.57 -5.77 5.88
N GLY A 100 32.05 -5.06 4.87
CA GLY A 100 32.94 -5.57 3.84
C GLY A 100 32.19 -6.29 2.70
N ASP A 101 32.70 -6.12 1.49
CA ASP A 101 32.10 -6.60 0.23
C ASP A 101 31.68 -8.07 0.27
N ASN A 102 32.55 -8.95 0.75
CA ASN A 102 32.30 -10.39 0.74
C ASN A 102 31.10 -10.79 1.61
N GLU A 103 31.01 -10.24 2.83
CA GLU A 103 29.92 -10.58 3.76
C GLU A 103 28.61 -9.94 3.30
N PHE A 104 28.66 -8.72 2.76
CA PHE A 104 27.50 -8.07 2.18
C PHE A 104 26.96 -8.86 0.97
N GLN A 105 27.83 -9.16 -0.01
CA GLN A 105 27.46 -9.88 -1.23
C GLN A 105 26.87 -11.26 -0.92
N LYS A 106 27.44 -11.98 0.05
CA LYS A 106 26.96 -13.31 0.45
C LYS A 106 25.50 -13.32 0.89
N ILE A 107 25.01 -12.25 1.53
CA ILE A 107 23.59 -12.15 1.92
C ILE A 107 22.70 -12.15 0.67
N PHE A 108 23.05 -11.37 -0.35
CA PHE A 108 22.28 -11.28 -1.58
C PHE A 108 22.39 -12.54 -2.44
N GLU A 109 23.58 -13.17 -2.51
CA GLU A 109 23.72 -14.48 -3.14
C GLU A 109 22.87 -15.58 -2.45
N ASP A 110 22.66 -15.46 -1.14
CA ASP A 110 21.78 -16.36 -0.41
C ASP A 110 20.29 -16.07 -0.69
N PHE A 111 19.91 -14.80 -0.89
CA PHE A 111 18.58 -14.43 -1.38
C PHE A 111 18.32 -14.96 -2.80
N ASP A 112 19.27 -14.82 -3.71
CA ASP A 112 19.15 -15.25 -5.12
C ASP A 112 18.83 -16.75 -5.27
N LYS A 113 19.20 -17.57 -4.28
CA LYS A 113 18.88 -19.01 -4.27
C LYS A 113 17.40 -19.27 -3.95
N CYS A 114 16.73 -18.34 -3.29
CA CYS A 114 15.38 -18.51 -2.76
C CYS A 114 14.27 -18.24 -3.80
N TYR A 115 14.54 -17.50 -4.87
CA TYR A 115 13.56 -17.16 -5.90
C TYR A 115 14.14 -17.35 -7.31
N ASP A 116 13.27 -17.40 -8.32
CA ASP A 116 13.67 -17.38 -9.74
C ASP A 116 13.18 -16.10 -10.45
N ARG A 117 12.30 -15.34 -9.79
CA ARG A 117 11.72 -14.11 -10.31
C ARG A 117 11.64 -13.11 -9.19
N HIS A 118 12.08 -11.90 -9.48
CA HIS A 118 11.93 -10.74 -8.62
C HIS A 118 11.79 -9.50 -9.50
N GLY A 119 11.38 -8.38 -8.93
CA GLY A 119 11.28 -7.14 -9.68
C GLY A 119 10.83 -5.95 -8.87
N ASP A 120 11.00 -4.78 -9.48
CA ASP A 120 10.77 -3.49 -8.86
C ASP A 120 9.67 -2.73 -9.58
N TYR A 121 8.73 -2.18 -8.81
CA TYR A 121 7.67 -1.37 -9.35
C TYR A 121 7.14 -0.36 -8.34
N VAL A 122 6.38 0.61 -8.82
CA VAL A 122 5.73 1.63 -7.99
C VAL A 122 4.24 1.35 -7.93
N VAL A 123 3.67 1.48 -6.74
CA VAL A 123 2.21 1.57 -6.54
C VAL A 123 1.87 2.90 -5.89
N VAL A 124 0.66 3.38 -6.16
CA VAL A 124 0.20 4.66 -5.62
C VAL A 124 -1.08 4.42 -4.83
N LEU A 125 -1.07 4.80 -3.55
CA LEU A 125 -2.27 4.83 -2.72
C LEU A 125 -3.25 5.82 -3.33
N ASP A 126 -4.49 5.40 -3.58
CA ASP A 126 -5.56 6.26 -4.09
C ASP A 126 -6.51 6.60 -2.93
N ALA A 127 -6.26 7.73 -2.28
CA ALA A 127 -7.09 8.22 -1.17
C ALA A 127 -8.55 8.48 -1.62
N GLY A 128 -8.74 8.91 -2.86
CA GLY A 128 -10.05 9.16 -3.46
C GLY A 128 -10.91 7.92 -3.53
N LEU A 129 -10.30 6.77 -3.83
CA LEU A 129 -10.99 5.48 -3.92
C LEU A 129 -10.96 4.67 -2.62
N SER A 130 -10.12 5.03 -1.64
CA SER A 130 -10.02 4.33 -0.35
C SER A 130 -11.18 4.70 0.59
N TYR A 131 -11.61 3.74 1.41
CA TYR A 131 -12.65 3.94 2.43
C TYR A 131 -12.10 3.65 3.83
N MET A 132 -11.82 4.74 4.56
CA MET A 132 -11.44 4.76 5.97
C MET A 132 -12.05 6.03 6.60
N PRO A 133 -13.26 5.96 7.20
CA PRO A 133 -13.99 7.15 7.65
C PRO A 133 -13.26 7.93 8.76
N ASP A 134 -12.43 7.26 9.55
CA ASP A 134 -11.65 7.87 10.64
C ASP A 134 -10.28 8.43 10.18
N GLY A 135 -10.05 8.47 8.88
CA GLY A 135 -8.79 8.92 8.28
C GLY A 135 -7.97 7.78 7.68
N LEU A 136 -7.31 8.09 6.56
CA LEU A 136 -6.50 7.13 5.82
C LEU A 136 -5.20 6.83 6.58
N ASN A 137 -5.00 5.57 6.95
CA ASN A 137 -3.76 5.11 7.57
C ASN A 137 -3.30 3.77 6.97
N THR A 138 -2.03 3.73 6.56
CA THR A 138 -1.36 2.53 6.04
C THR A 138 -0.85 1.63 7.16
N GLU A 139 -0.62 2.19 8.35
CA GLU A 139 -0.29 1.45 9.56
C GLU A 139 -1.58 1.03 10.29
N THR A 140 -1.73 -0.27 10.55
CA THR A 140 -2.87 -0.81 11.31
C THR A 140 -2.37 -1.67 12.46
N PRO A 141 -1.97 -1.06 13.59
CA PRO A 141 -1.42 -1.78 14.74
C PRO A 141 -2.32 -2.94 15.19
N GLY A 142 -1.73 -4.10 15.48
CA GLY A 142 -2.45 -5.30 15.90
C GLY A 142 -3.25 -6.02 14.79
N LYS A 143 -3.30 -5.45 13.58
CA LYS A 143 -3.95 -6.03 12.41
C LYS A 143 -2.90 -6.29 11.35
N ASN A 144 -2.13 -7.36 11.46
CA ASN A 144 -1.08 -7.70 10.50
C ASN A 144 -1.59 -8.57 9.35
N HIS A 145 -2.71 -9.27 9.51
CA HIS A 145 -3.29 -10.04 8.41
C HIS A 145 -3.78 -9.09 7.30
N ARG A 146 -3.60 -9.52 6.06
CA ARG A 146 -3.91 -8.75 4.87
C ARG A 146 -4.64 -9.62 3.86
N VAL A 147 -5.66 -9.03 3.26
CA VAL A 147 -6.31 -9.57 2.06
C VAL A 147 -6.17 -8.55 0.94
N TRP A 148 -5.58 -9.00 -0.17
CA TRP A 148 -5.39 -8.20 -1.38
C TRP A 148 -6.35 -8.68 -2.45
N HIS A 149 -7.29 -7.81 -2.82
CA HIS A 149 -8.21 -8.01 -3.93
C HIS A 149 -7.67 -7.25 -5.14
N ARG A 150 -6.98 -7.96 -6.03
CA ARG A 150 -6.35 -7.40 -7.21
C ARG A 150 -7.30 -7.49 -8.40
N MET A 151 -7.45 -6.37 -9.09
CA MET A 151 -8.31 -6.19 -10.26
C MET A 151 -7.45 -5.67 -11.40
N GLU A 152 -7.14 -6.53 -12.38
CA GLU A 152 -6.49 -6.12 -13.63
C GLU A 152 -7.52 -5.43 -14.54
N VAL A 153 -7.11 -4.36 -15.20
CA VAL A 153 -8.00 -3.49 -15.98
C VAL A 153 -7.33 -3.08 -17.28
N SER A 154 -8.07 -3.15 -18.38
CA SER A 154 -7.58 -2.59 -19.65
C SER A 154 -7.39 -1.08 -19.59
N PRO A 155 -6.43 -0.53 -20.35
CA PRO A 155 -6.26 0.92 -20.46
C PRO A 155 -7.55 1.67 -20.85
N GLN A 156 -8.38 1.09 -21.73
CA GLN A 156 -9.65 1.69 -22.18
C GLN A 156 -10.72 1.79 -21.09
N ASN A 157 -10.62 0.99 -20.02
CA ASN A 157 -11.62 0.92 -18.96
C ASN A 157 -11.21 1.70 -17.70
N LEU A 158 -10.00 2.26 -17.64
CA LEU A 158 -9.48 2.96 -16.46
C LEU A 158 -10.40 4.06 -15.91
N SER A 159 -10.96 4.90 -16.78
CA SER A 159 -11.87 5.96 -16.36
C SER A 159 -13.20 5.40 -15.84
N LYS A 160 -13.71 4.34 -16.47
CA LYS A 160 -15.00 3.75 -16.14
C LYS A 160 -14.95 3.04 -14.80
N ILE A 161 -13.94 2.19 -14.58
CA ILE A 161 -13.80 1.49 -13.30
C ILE A 161 -13.57 2.47 -12.14
N ARG A 162 -12.83 3.58 -12.35
CA ARG A 162 -12.65 4.59 -11.30
C ARG A 162 -13.97 5.24 -10.88
N LYS A 163 -14.86 5.49 -11.83
CA LYS A 163 -16.19 6.00 -11.53
C LYS A 163 -16.96 4.97 -10.69
N GLU A 164 -17.04 3.72 -11.14
CA GLU A 164 -17.78 2.69 -10.40
C GLU A 164 -17.18 2.39 -9.02
N MET A 165 -15.86 2.46 -8.87
CA MET A 165 -15.20 2.33 -7.55
C MET A 165 -15.51 3.53 -6.63
N THR A 166 -15.69 4.74 -7.20
CA THR A 166 -16.13 5.91 -6.44
C THR A 166 -17.56 5.72 -5.94
N ASP A 167 -18.44 5.20 -6.80
CA ASP A 167 -19.83 4.90 -6.44
C ASP A 167 -19.89 3.78 -5.38
N LEU A 168 -19.08 2.73 -5.52
CA LEU A 168 -18.95 1.67 -4.51
C LEU A 168 -18.47 2.22 -3.15
N LYS A 169 -17.49 3.13 -3.14
CA LYS A 169 -17.06 3.82 -1.92
C LYS A 169 -18.20 4.60 -1.29
N GLN A 170 -19.03 5.27 -2.09
CA GLN A 170 -20.20 6.00 -1.58
C GLN A 170 -21.20 5.04 -0.92
N VAL A 171 -21.47 3.87 -1.50
CA VAL A 171 -22.31 2.85 -0.88
C VAL A 171 -21.76 2.40 0.47
N PHE A 172 -20.44 2.19 0.59
CA PHE A 172 -19.82 1.85 1.88
C PHE A 172 -20.03 2.94 2.93
N ALA A 173 -19.90 4.21 2.53
CA ALA A 173 -20.11 5.36 3.41
C ALA A 173 -21.58 5.50 3.84
N ASP A 174 -22.51 5.45 2.89
CA ASP A 174 -23.95 5.62 3.13
C ASP A 174 -24.53 4.50 4.00
N LYS A 175 -24.00 3.28 3.85
CA LYS A 175 -24.41 2.12 4.66
C LYS A 175 -23.66 2.02 5.99
N GLY A 176 -22.70 2.91 6.25
CA GLY A 176 -21.92 2.89 7.49
C GLY A 176 -21.07 1.62 7.65
N SER A 177 -20.54 1.11 6.54
CA SER A 177 -19.71 -0.10 6.52
C SER A 177 -18.54 0.00 7.52
N LYS A 178 -18.26 -1.11 8.21
CA LYS A 178 -17.08 -1.28 9.08
C LYS A 178 -15.92 -1.95 8.37
N MET A 179 -16.09 -2.34 7.10
CA MET A 179 -15.05 -2.91 6.28
C MET A 179 -14.20 -1.80 5.65
N HIS A 180 -13.16 -1.42 6.37
CA HIS A 180 -12.20 -0.42 5.91
C HIS A 180 -11.25 -1.01 4.89
N TYR A 181 -10.98 -0.28 3.80
CA TYR A 181 -10.05 -0.70 2.76
C TYR A 181 -9.25 0.47 2.20
N ARG A 182 -8.05 0.16 1.71
CA ARG A 182 -7.22 1.08 0.91
C ARG A 182 -7.13 0.59 -0.50
N ILE A 183 -7.24 1.49 -1.46
CA ILE A 183 -7.01 1.21 -2.87
C ILE A 183 -5.60 1.65 -3.23
N TYR A 184 -4.83 0.74 -3.82
CA TYR A 184 -3.58 1.07 -4.50
C TYR A 184 -3.75 0.83 -5.99
N ARG A 185 -3.10 1.64 -6.81
CA ARG A 185 -3.09 1.47 -8.26
C ARG A 185 -1.68 1.28 -8.79
N SER A 186 -1.57 0.59 -9.92
CA SER A 186 -0.31 0.44 -10.65
C SER A 186 0.31 1.81 -10.98
N GLY A 187 1.63 1.87 -10.81
CA GLY A 187 2.50 2.96 -11.24
C GLY A 187 3.62 2.44 -12.16
N PHE A 188 4.74 3.17 -12.21
CA PHE A 188 5.92 2.81 -13.00
C PHE A 188 6.44 1.39 -12.69
N GLY A 189 7.04 0.71 -13.67
CA GLY A 189 7.60 -0.64 -13.52
C GLY A 189 6.59 -1.79 -13.64
N ASN A 190 5.28 -1.52 -13.57
CA ASN A 190 4.26 -2.54 -13.78
C ASN A 190 3.96 -2.73 -15.28
N VAL A 191 3.69 -3.98 -15.68
CA VAL A 191 3.07 -4.28 -16.98
C VAL A 191 1.56 -4.34 -16.79
N GLY A 192 0.82 -3.50 -17.53
CA GLY A 192 -0.64 -3.40 -17.43
C GLY A 192 -1.10 -2.42 -16.36
N ASN A 193 -2.43 -2.34 -16.18
CA ASN A 193 -3.03 -1.50 -15.15
C ASN A 193 -3.84 -2.33 -14.18
N TYR A 194 -3.74 -2.00 -12.90
CA TYR A 194 -4.54 -2.66 -11.89
C TYR A 194 -4.90 -1.72 -10.74
N PHE A 195 -5.94 -2.12 -10.02
CA PHE A 195 -6.26 -1.65 -8.69
C PHE A 195 -6.15 -2.81 -7.71
N VAL A 196 -5.71 -2.55 -6.48
CA VAL A 196 -5.68 -3.52 -5.39
C VAL A 196 -6.39 -2.92 -4.19
N ALA A 197 -7.47 -3.57 -3.74
CA ALA A 197 -8.05 -3.27 -2.44
C ALA A 197 -7.36 -4.08 -1.35
N VAL A 198 -6.85 -3.40 -0.31
CA VAL A 198 -6.12 -4.01 0.80
C VAL A 198 -6.88 -3.83 2.09
N ILE A 199 -7.34 -4.93 2.66
CA ILE A 199 -8.06 -4.99 3.93
C ILE A 199 -7.10 -5.49 5.00
N SER A 200 -7.06 -4.79 6.15
CA SER A 200 -6.27 -5.18 7.32
C SER A 200 -7.16 -5.81 8.39
N THR A 201 -6.80 -7.00 8.86
CA THR A 201 -7.46 -7.65 10.01
C THR A 201 -6.42 -8.25 10.94
N LYS A 202 -6.86 -8.71 12.10
CA LYS A 202 -6.09 -9.48 13.06
C LYS A 202 -5.70 -10.83 12.47
N ASP A 203 -6.68 -11.53 11.89
CA ASP A 203 -6.54 -12.86 11.32
C ASP A 203 -7.62 -13.11 10.24
N ALA A 204 -7.55 -14.28 9.62
CA ALA A 204 -8.49 -14.70 8.58
C ALA A 204 -9.93 -14.89 9.09
N ALA A 205 -10.11 -15.24 10.38
CA ALA A 205 -11.43 -15.44 10.97
C ALA A 205 -12.14 -14.10 11.20
N GLU A 206 -11.41 -13.08 11.66
CA GLU A 206 -11.92 -11.70 11.73
C GLU A 206 -12.29 -11.19 10.34
N TYR A 207 -11.45 -11.44 9.33
CA TYR A 207 -11.78 -11.07 7.94
C TYR A 207 -13.07 -11.73 7.45
N ALA A 208 -13.23 -13.04 7.63
CA ALA A 208 -14.43 -13.75 7.22
C ALA A 208 -15.69 -13.20 7.91
N THR A 209 -15.59 -12.91 9.20
CA THR A 209 -16.68 -12.30 9.99
C THR A 209 -17.04 -10.91 9.44
N MET A 210 -16.04 -10.05 9.28
CA MET A 210 -16.23 -8.70 8.74
C MET A 210 -16.83 -8.72 7.34
N ALA A 211 -16.43 -9.66 6.48
CA ALA A 211 -16.97 -9.81 5.13
C ALA A 211 -18.45 -10.18 5.14
N ALA A 212 -18.83 -11.19 5.94
CA ALA A 212 -20.22 -11.63 6.06
C ALA A 212 -21.12 -10.54 6.69
N GLU A 213 -20.60 -9.78 7.65
CA GLU A 213 -21.32 -8.63 8.23
C GLU A 213 -21.47 -7.50 7.22
N ASN A 214 -20.40 -7.19 6.49
CA ASN A 214 -20.41 -6.12 5.50
C ASN A 214 -21.39 -6.42 4.36
N GLU A 215 -21.44 -7.66 3.87
CA GLU A 215 -22.41 -8.09 2.84
C GLU A 215 -23.85 -7.80 3.26
N LYS A 216 -24.20 -8.07 4.52
CA LYS A 216 -25.54 -7.78 5.06
C LYS A 216 -25.81 -6.28 5.16
N VAL A 217 -24.80 -5.49 5.53
CA VAL A 217 -24.91 -4.03 5.68
C VAL A 217 -25.10 -3.34 4.34
N ILE A 218 -24.32 -3.71 3.33
CA ILE A 218 -24.38 -3.08 2.01
C ILE A 218 -25.53 -3.61 1.15
N GLY A 219 -25.94 -4.86 1.36
CA GLY A 219 -27.11 -5.48 0.75
C GLY A 219 -27.09 -5.49 -0.78
N GLU A 220 -28.28 -5.47 -1.39
CA GLU A 220 -28.45 -5.53 -2.84
C GLU A 220 -27.81 -4.34 -3.58
N GLU A 221 -27.81 -3.16 -2.96
CA GLU A 221 -27.16 -1.97 -3.51
C GLU A 221 -25.64 -2.15 -3.60
N GLY A 222 -25.02 -2.68 -2.55
CA GLY A 222 -23.60 -3.02 -2.57
C GLY A 222 -23.28 -4.11 -3.58
N LYS A 223 -24.12 -5.14 -3.70
CA LYS A 223 -23.96 -6.18 -4.72
C LYS A 223 -23.97 -5.59 -6.13
N LYS A 224 -24.95 -4.73 -6.43
CA LYS A 224 -25.02 -4.03 -7.72
C LYS A 224 -23.77 -3.18 -7.98
N ALA A 225 -23.31 -2.41 -6.99
CA ALA A 225 -22.11 -1.59 -7.12
C ALA A 225 -20.85 -2.44 -7.36
N PHE A 226 -20.72 -3.60 -6.72
CA PHE A 226 -19.66 -4.55 -7.03
C PHE A 226 -19.77 -5.10 -8.46
N ASP A 227 -20.97 -5.52 -8.88
CA ASP A 227 -21.19 -6.01 -10.24
C ASP A 227 -20.81 -4.95 -11.29
N ASP A 228 -21.15 -3.69 -11.07
CA ASP A 228 -20.81 -2.56 -11.95
C ASP A 228 -19.28 -2.32 -12.01
N VAL A 229 -18.54 -2.49 -10.90
CA VAL A 229 -17.06 -2.50 -10.90
C VAL A 229 -16.52 -3.67 -11.72
N PHE A 230 -17.03 -4.89 -11.47
CA PHE A 230 -16.51 -6.12 -12.08
C PHE A 230 -16.73 -6.20 -13.60
N GLN A 231 -17.69 -5.47 -14.16
CA GLN A 231 -17.85 -5.34 -15.62
C GLN A 231 -16.59 -4.81 -16.33
N TYR A 232 -15.71 -4.12 -15.61
CA TYR A 232 -14.50 -3.51 -16.16
C TYR A 232 -13.22 -4.24 -15.79
N VAL A 233 -13.31 -5.31 -14.99
CA VAL A 233 -12.17 -6.11 -14.52
C VAL A 233 -11.90 -7.25 -15.50
N GLU A 234 -10.66 -7.34 -15.99
CA GLU A 234 -10.24 -8.40 -16.92
C GLU A 234 -9.80 -9.66 -16.19
N LYS A 235 -9.19 -9.49 -15.02
CA LYS A 235 -8.74 -10.57 -14.15
C LYS A 235 -8.88 -10.15 -12.70
N TYR A 236 -9.40 -11.05 -11.89
CA TYR A 236 -9.56 -10.85 -10.47
C TYR A 236 -8.78 -11.92 -9.70
N GLU A 237 -7.96 -11.48 -8.75
CA GLU A 237 -7.17 -12.36 -7.89
C GLU A 237 -7.31 -11.94 -6.44
N VAL A 238 -7.41 -12.93 -5.56
CA VAL A 238 -7.40 -12.71 -4.11
C VAL A 238 -6.19 -13.42 -3.53
N LYS A 239 -5.32 -12.65 -2.89
CA LYS A 239 -4.18 -13.16 -2.12
C LYS A 239 -4.37 -12.83 -0.66
N GLN A 240 -3.87 -13.70 0.21
CA GLN A 240 -3.89 -13.50 1.66
C GLN A 240 -2.50 -13.65 2.22
N GLY A 241 -2.25 -13.06 3.38
CA GLY A 241 -0.96 -13.15 4.04
C GLY A 241 -0.89 -12.12 5.16
N GLY A 242 0.27 -11.49 5.31
CA GLY A 242 0.41 -10.51 6.38
C GLY A 242 1.67 -9.66 6.31
N MET A 243 1.64 -8.60 7.09
CA MET A 243 2.82 -7.81 7.39
C MET A 243 3.76 -8.60 8.30
N MET A 244 5.06 -8.43 8.09
CA MET A 244 6.16 -9.02 8.87
C MET A 244 6.97 -7.88 9.51
N PRO A 245 6.51 -7.28 10.63
CA PRO A 245 7.14 -6.10 11.21
C PRO A 245 8.58 -6.31 11.66
N ASP A 246 8.93 -7.55 12.00
CA ASP A 246 10.29 -7.97 12.38
C ASP A 246 11.26 -8.03 11.21
N LEU A 247 10.75 -8.13 9.98
CA LEU A 247 11.51 -8.11 8.72
C LEU A 247 11.52 -6.73 8.04
N GLY A 248 10.83 -5.75 8.62
CA GLY A 248 10.93 -4.34 8.22
C GLY A 248 12.13 -3.65 8.84
N TYR A 249 12.52 -2.51 8.28
CA TYR A 249 13.58 -1.67 8.80
C TYR A 249 13.18 -0.20 8.76
N LYS A 250 13.67 0.56 9.73
CA LYS A 250 13.54 2.01 9.80
C LYS A 250 14.78 2.61 10.45
N GLY A 251 15.60 3.30 9.68
CA GLY A 251 16.79 4.01 10.18
C GLY A 251 16.41 5.31 10.90
N GLU A 252 17.29 5.82 11.77
CA GLU A 252 17.03 7.00 12.63
C GLU A 252 16.83 8.34 11.88
N SER A 253 16.88 8.34 10.54
CA SER A 253 16.79 9.52 9.66
C SER A 253 15.77 9.34 8.53
N SER A 254 15.00 8.26 8.51
CA SER A 254 14.09 7.98 7.40
C SER A 254 12.94 9.00 7.34
N THR A 255 13.04 9.93 6.40
CA THR A 255 12.04 10.97 6.16
C THR A 255 10.97 10.48 5.19
N ALA A 256 10.06 9.63 5.64
CA ALA A 256 8.70 9.69 5.12
C ALA A 256 7.81 10.31 6.19
N GLN A 257 7.66 11.63 6.12
CA GLN A 257 6.55 12.30 6.80
C GLN A 257 5.27 11.84 6.11
N VAL A 258 4.60 10.84 6.68
CA VAL A 258 3.15 10.70 6.46
C VAL A 258 2.53 11.95 7.06
N THR A 259 2.14 12.88 6.20
CA THR A 259 1.44 14.10 6.57
C THR A 259 0.23 13.73 7.43
N LYS A 260 0.35 13.91 8.74
CA LYS A 260 -0.80 14.15 9.61
C LYS A 260 -1.31 15.54 9.23
N ASN A 261 -2.53 15.59 8.70
CA ASN A 261 -3.47 16.70 8.86
C ASN A 261 -4.87 16.13 8.72
#